data_AF-A0A0F9STM5-F1
#
_entry.id   AF-A0A0F9STM5-F1
#
_cell.length_a   1.000
_cell.length_b   1.000
_cell.length_c   1.000
_cell.angle_alpha   90.00
_cell.angle_beta   90.00
_cell.angle_gamma   90.00
#
_symmetry.space_group_name_H-M   'P 1'
#
loop_
_entity.id
_entity.type
_entity.pdbx_description
1 polymer ?
#
loop_
_entity_poly.entity_id
_entity_poly.type
_entity_poly.pdbx_seq_one_letter_code
_entity_poly.pdbx_strand_id
1 'polypeptide(L)'
;MINKRLLIKNILAHYDEGTFFDKKRGISLKTDSEKAKLLKHICALSNSNPENDSYIIFGISDNDNSIVGAINFDDSMIQNLVKSSLINPPIVSYENIQFPETKYYKTVG
;
A
#
# COMPACT_ATOMS: atom_id res chain seq x y z
N MET A 1 5.49 -17.79 8.84
CA MET A 1 5.53 -16.90 7.65
C MET A 1 4.15 -16.86 7.04
N ILE A 2 3.54 -15.68 6.91
CA ILE A 2 2.20 -15.53 6.32
C ILE A 2 2.32 -15.54 4.79
N ASN A 3 1.39 -16.20 4.09
CA ASN A 3 1.33 -16.15 2.63
C ASN A 3 0.67 -14.84 2.21
N LYS A 4 1.48 -13.85 1.81
CA LYS A 4 1.00 -12.51 1.49
C LYS A 4 0.07 -12.45 0.28
N ARG A 5 0.26 -13.33 -0.71
CA ARG A 5 -0.66 -13.43 -1.85
C ARG A 5 -2.05 -13.84 -1.40
N LEU A 6 -2.12 -14.82 -0.50
CA LEU A 6 -3.39 -15.27 0.07
C LEU A 6 -4.02 -14.20 0.95
N LEU A 7 -3.22 -13.49 1.75
CA LEU A 7 -3.68 -12.34 2.53
C LEU A 7 -4.34 -11.29 1.64
N ILE A 8 -3.65 -10.83 0.60
CA ILE A 8 -4.18 -9.82 -0.34
C ILE A 8 -5.47 -10.33 -1.00
N LYS A 9 -5.50 -11.57 -1.49
CA LYS A 9 -6.72 -12.15 -2.09
C LYS A 9 -7.88 -12.18 -1.10
N ASN A 10 -7.63 -12.54 0.16
CA ASN A 10 -8.66 -12.56 1.20
C ASN A 10 -9.15 -11.15 1.55
N ILE A 11 -8.25 -10.17 1.66
CA ILE A 11 -8.61 -8.76 1.90
C ILE A 11 -9.55 -8.28 0.79
N LEU A 12 -9.16 -8.46 -0.47
CA LEU A 12 -9.93 -7.97 -1.63
C LEU A 12 -11.27 -8.68 -1.84
N ALA A 13 -11.40 -9.92 -1.36
CA ALA A 13 -12.62 -10.73 -1.53
C ALA A 13 -13.65 -10.52 -0.42
N HIS A 14 -13.21 -10.13 0.78
CA HIS A 14 -14.06 -10.15 1.98
C HIS A 14 -14.16 -8.82 2.73
N TYR A 15 -13.34 -7.83 2.38
CA TYR A 15 -13.32 -6.54 3.05
C TYR A 15 -13.54 -5.40 2.05
N ASP A 16 -14.41 -4.47 2.42
CA ASP A 16 -14.52 -3.16 1.77
C ASP A 16 -13.42 -2.22 2.30
N GLU A 17 -13.16 -1.13 1.55
CA GLU A 17 -12.21 -0.10 2.00
C GLU A 17 -12.66 0.55 3.31
N GLY A 18 -11.71 0.80 4.21
CA GLY A 18 -11.99 1.36 5.52
C GLY A 18 -10.72 1.61 6.33
N THR A 19 -10.85 1.61 7.65
CA THR A 19 -9.73 1.89 8.57
C THR A 19 -8.68 0.78 8.59
N PHE A 20 -9.06 -0.44 8.19
CA PHE A 20 -8.17 -1.59 8.09
C PHE A 20 -7.36 -1.61 6.78
N PHE A 21 -7.97 -1.14 5.68
CA PHE A 21 -7.39 -1.32 4.36
C PHE A 21 -7.88 -0.26 3.35
N ASP A 22 -6.96 0.20 2.49
CA ASP A 22 -7.23 1.08 1.35
C ASP A 22 -6.55 0.55 0.07
N LYS A 23 -7.28 0.46 -1.05
CA LYS A 23 -6.71 0.07 -2.35
C LYS A 23 -6.37 1.30 -3.17
N LYS A 24 -5.30 1.19 -3.94
CA LYS A 24 -4.91 2.22 -4.91
C LYS A 24 -4.42 1.55 -6.20
N ARG A 25 -4.76 2.13 -7.35
CA ARG A 25 -4.25 1.67 -8.64
C ARG A 25 -2.71 1.70 -8.74
N GLY A 26 -2.09 2.65 -8.06
CA GLY A 26 -0.65 2.77 -7.99
C GLY A 26 -0.24 4.04 -7.30
N ILE A 27 1.07 4.22 -7.18
CA ILE A 27 1.67 5.38 -6.55
C ILE A 27 2.85 5.88 -7.37
N SER A 28 3.06 7.19 -7.32
CA SER A 28 4.24 7.86 -7.84
C SER A 28 4.83 8.68 -6.69
N LEU A 29 6.16 8.73 -6.60
CA LEU A 29 6.89 9.49 -5.56
C LEU A 29 7.77 10.58 -6.19
N LYS A 30 7.45 10.99 -7.43
CA LYS A 30 8.28 11.91 -8.21
C LYS A 30 8.12 13.34 -7.77
N THR A 31 6.89 13.75 -7.43
CA THR A 31 6.57 15.11 -7.03
C THR A 31 6.20 15.19 -5.56
N ASP A 32 6.37 16.35 -4.94
CA ASP A 32 6.02 16.53 -3.53
C ASP A 32 4.52 16.42 -3.28
N SER A 33 3.69 16.77 -4.27
CA SER A 33 2.24 16.55 -4.20
C SER A 33 1.89 15.05 -4.10
N GLU A 34 2.56 14.20 -4.88
CA GLU A 34 2.30 12.76 -4.83
C GLU A 34 2.83 12.13 -3.54
N LYS A 35 4.02 12.54 -3.07
CA LYS A 35 4.55 12.15 -1.76
C LYS A 35 3.60 12.54 -0.62
N ALA A 36 3.07 13.77 -0.66
CA ALA A 36 2.11 14.26 0.34
C ALA A 36 0.81 13.44 0.33
N LYS A 37 0.33 12.99 -0.85
CA LYS A 37 -0.84 12.10 -0.93
C LYS A 37 -0.60 10.78 -0.21
N LEU A 38 0.54 10.14 -0.42
CA LEU A 38 0.89 8.91 0.32
C LEU A 38 0.93 9.14 1.82
N LEU A 39 1.64 10.17 2.26
CA LEU A 39 1.77 10.51 3.68
C LEU A 39 0.40 10.75 4.32
N LYS A 40 -0.52 11.41 3.59
CA LYS A 40 -1.89 11.60 4.03
C LYS A 40 -2.62 10.28 4.27
N HIS A 41 -2.51 9.32 3.35
CA HIS A 41 -3.14 8.00 3.52
C HIS A 41 -2.55 7.22 4.70
N ILE A 42 -1.22 7.22 4.83
CA ILE A 42 -0.53 6.58 5.96
C ILE A 42 -1.02 7.16 7.29
N CYS A 43 -1.01 8.49 7.43
CA CYS A 43 -1.48 9.15 8.65
C CYS A 43 -2.95 8.86 8.93
N ALA A 44 -3.80 8.86 7.91
CA ALA A 44 -5.23 8.59 8.07
C ALA A 44 -5.47 7.17 8.62
N LEU A 45 -4.84 6.15 8.04
CA LEU A 45 -4.97 4.78 8.51
C LEU A 45 -4.42 4.60 9.92
N SER A 46 -3.18 5.06 10.17
CA SER A 46 -2.55 4.94 11.49
C SER A 46 -3.35 5.63 12.60
N ASN A 47 -3.96 6.78 12.32
CA ASN A 47 -4.78 7.48 13.32
C ASN A 47 -6.15 6.83 13.53
N SER A 48 -6.70 6.18 12.49
CA SER A 48 -8.02 5.55 12.54
C SER A 48 -8.01 4.14 13.14
N ASN A 49 -6.84 3.49 13.15
CA ASN A 49 -6.66 2.13 13.63
C ASN A 49 -5.31 1.99 14.39
N PRO A 50 -5.14 2.70 15.53
CA PRO A 50 -3.85 2.81 16.21
C PRO A 50 -3.39 1.52 16.92
N GLU A 51 -4.32 0.61 17.19
CA GLU A 51 -4.04 -0.63 17.93
C GLU A 51 -3.78 -1.85 17.02
N ASN A 52 -3.97 -1.72 15.70
CA ASN A 52 -3.80 -2.83 14.76
C ASN A 52 -3.01 -2.41 13.51
N ASP A 53 -2.52 -3.41 12.79
CA ASP A 53 -1.95 -3.20 11.47
C ASP A 53 -3.03 -2.76 10.48
N SER A 54 -2.65 -1.83 9.60
CA SER A 54 -3.48 -1.37 8.49
C SER A 54 -2.70 -1.49 7.18
N TYR A 55 -3.41 -1.73 6.09
CA TYR A 55 -2.79 -2.05 4.80
C TYR A 55 -3.14 -1.00 3.75
N ILE A 56 -2.17 -0.65 2.90
CA ILE A 56 -2.42 0.00 1.62
C ILE A 56 -1.93 -0.97 0.56
N ILE A 57 -2.78 -1.33 -0.40
CA ILE A 57 -2.43 -2.29 -1.45
C ILE A 57 -2.44 -1.54 -2.78
N PHE A 58 -1.27 -1.51 -3.41
CA PHE A 58 -1.06 -0.85 -4.69
C PHE A 58 -1.15 -1.84 -5.86
N GLY A 59 -1.71 -1.39 -6.97
CA GLY A 59 -1.85 -2.21 -8.17
C GLY A 59 -3.19 -2.94 -8.25
N ILE A 60 -4.21 -2.40 -7.59
CA ILE A 60 -5.60 -2.89 -7.64
C ILE A 60 -6.46 -1.87 -8.39
N SER A 61 -7.30 -2.34 -9.30
CA SER A 61 -8.27 -1.50 -10.00
C SER A 61 -9.35 -0.99 -9.05
N ASP A 62 -9.63 0.31 -9.10
CA ASP A 62 -10.63 0.94 -8.24
C ASP A 62 -12.04 0.38 -8.51
N ASN A 63 -12.34 -0.02 -9.76
CA ASN A 63 -13.69 -0.38 -10.20
C ASN A 63 -14.11 -1.81 -9.82
N ASP A 64 -13.20 -2.78 -9.87
CA ASP A 64 -13.53 -4.21 -9.88
C ASP A 64 -12.62 -5.07 -9.01
N ASN A 65 -11.79 -4.46 -8.15
CA ASN A 65 -10.79 -5.16 -7.31
C ASN A 65 -9.81 -6.03 -8.11
N SER A 66 -9.72 -5.85 -9.42
CA SER A 66 -8.83 -6.66 -10.26
C SER A 66 -7.37 -6.30 -9.99
N ILE A 67 -6.53 -7.33 -9.92
CA ILE A 67 -5.09 -7.18 -9.74
C ILE A 67 -4.47 -6.79 -11.08
N VAL A 68 -3.99 -5.54 -11.17
CA VAL A 68 -3.39 -4.97 -12.39
C VAL A 68 -1.87 -4.78 -12.28
N GLY A 69 -1.37 -4.72 -11.05
CA GLY A 69 0.03 -4.47 -10.72
C GLY A 69 0.48 -3.02 -10.93
N ALA A 70 1.40 -2.58 -10.08
CA ALA A 70 1.99 -1.26 -10.03
C ALA A 70 3.50 -1.29 -10.29
N ILE A 71 4.11 -0.10 -10.29
CA ILE A 71 5.57 0.08 -10.33
C ILE A 71 6.10 -0.26 -8.94
N ASN A 72 7.23 -0.96 -8.90
CA ASN A 72 7.89 -1.35 -7.66
C ASN A 72 8.62 -0.17 -7.03
N PHE A 73 8.64 -0.14 -5.70
CA PHE A 73 9.45 0.77 -4.91
C PHE A 73 10.38 0.00 -3.98
N ASP A 74 11.48 0.62 -3.60
CA ASP A 74 12.29 0.10 -2.51
C ASP A 74 11.66 0.50 -1.18
N ASP A 75 11.57 -0.46 -0.25
CA ASP A 75 11.04 -0.22 1.09
C ASP A 75 11.74 0.95 1.80
N SER A 76 13.06 1.06 1.62
CA SER A 76 13.85 2.16 2.16
C SER A 76 13.39 3.54 1.67
N MET A 77 12.87 3.66 0.44
CA MET A 77 12.34 4.93 -0.06
C MET A 77 11.08 5.34 0.70
N ILE A 78 10.16 4.40 0.93
CA ILE A 78 8.93 4.64 1.69
C ILE A 78 9.26 4.97 3.15
N GLN A 79 10.13 4.17 3.78
CA GLN A 79 10.56 4.42 5.15
C GLN A 79 11.22 5.79 5.32
N ASN A 80 12.13 6.16 4.42
CA ASN A 80 12.82 7.44 4.48
C ASN A 80 11.87 8.61 4.26
N LEU A 81 10.91 8.48 3.33
CA LEU A 81 9.89 9.49 3.11
C LEU A 81 9.07 9.73 4.38
N VAL A 82 8.57 8.67 5.00
CA VAL A 82 7.76 8.75 6.22
C VAL A 82 8.56 9.34 7.38
N LYS A 83 9.78 8.84 7.62
CA LYS A 83 10.65 9.30 8.72
C LYS A 83 11.10 10.76 8.58
N SER A 84 11.35 11.22 7.36
CA SER A 84 11.79 12.61 7.11
C SER A 84 10.65 13.62 7.12
N SER A 85 9.42 13.18 6.86
CA SER A 85 8.28 14.08 6.65
C SER A 85 7.34 14.21 7.85
N LEU A 86 7.40 13.28 8.82
CA LEU A 86 6.46 13.23 9.96
C LEU A 86 7.18 13.31 11.30
N ILE A 87 6.54 13.95 12.28
CA ILE A 87 6.95 13.92 13.68
C ILE A 87 6.30 12.71 14.33
N ASN A 88 7.09 11.86 15.01
CA ASN A 88 6.65 10.57 15.55
C ASN A 88 6.00 9.66 14.48
N PRO A 89 6.76 9.28 13.42
CA PRO A 89 6.22 8.52 12.30
C PRO A 89 5.70 7.14 12.73
N PRO A 90 4.61 6.64 12.11
CA PRO A 90 4.21 5.24 12.29
C PRO A 90 5.28 4.31 11.71
N ILE A 91 5.31 3.08 12.22
CA ILE A 91 6.13 2.01 11.65
C ILE A 91 5.47 1.56 10.35
N VAL A 92 6.23 1.61 9.25
CA VAL A 92 5.76 1.22 7.92
C VAL A 92 6.72 0.21 7.30
N SER A 93 6.17 -0.71 6.53
CA SER A 93 6.92 -1.68 5.72
C SER A 93 6.23 -1.84 4.37
N TYR A 94 7.00 -1.88 3.30
CA TYR A 94 6.52 -2.02 1.94
C TYR A 94 7.16 -3.23 1.26
N GLU A 95 6.35 -4.02 0.55
CA GLU A 95 6.85 -5.22 -0.12
C GLU A 95 6.23 -5.40 -1.50
N ASN A 96 7.10 -5.72 -2.46
CA ASN A 96 6.68 -6.01 -3.83
C ASN A 96 6.32 -7.49 -3.98
N ILE A 97 5.04 -7.80 -4.16
CA ILE A 97 4.53 -9.17 -4.26
C ILE A 97 4.12 -9.45 -5.71
N GLN A 98 4.86 -10.33 -6.38
CA GLN A 98 4.52 -10.75 -7.75
C GLN A 98 3.24 -11.58 -7.77
N PHE A 99 2.30 -11.27 -8.65
CA PHE A 99 1.12 -12.09 -8.92
C PHE A 99 1.21 -12.75 -10.30
N PRO A 100 0.66 -13.98 -10.47
CA PRO A 100 0.60 -14.62 -11.79
C PRO A 100 -0.20 -13.81 -12.83
N GLU A 101 -1.21 -13.07 -12.37
CA GLU A 101 -2.09 -12.27 -13.21
C GLU A 101 -1.43 -10.95 -13.68
N THR A 102 -0.31 -10.53 -13.06
CA THR A 102 0.38 -9.29 -13.42
C THR A 102 1.49 -9.51 -14.45
N LYS A 103 1.81 -8.45 -15.19
CA LYS A 103 2.99 -8.46 -16.08
C LYS A 103 4.26 -8.72 -15.26
N TYR A 104 5.27 -9.36 -15.86
CA TYR A 104 6.55 -9.71 -15.21
C TYR A 104 7.24 -8.54 -14.48
N TYR A 105 7.11 -7.31 -15.01
CA TYR A 105 7.72 -6.11 -14.43
C TYR A 105 6.80 -5.34 -13.46
N LYS A 106 5.64 -5.91 -13.10
CA LYS A 106 4.66 -5.30 -12.22
C LYS A 106 4.34 -6.21 -11.05
N THR A 107 4.33 -5.65 -9.85
CA THR A 107 3.95 -6.34 -8.63
C THR A 107 2.78 -5.63 -7.95
N VAL A 108 2.21 -6.29 -6.95
CA VAL A 108 1.30 -5.67 -5.99
C VAL A 108 2.15 -5.21 -4.81
N GLY A 109 2.07 -3.93 -4.48
CA GLY A 109 2.83 -3.28 -3.42
C GLY A 109 2.04 -3.08 -2.15
#